data_AF-A0A397W316-F1
#
_entry.id   AF-A0A397W316-F1
#
_cell.length_a   1.000
_cell.length_b   1.000
_cell.length_c   1.000
_cell.angle_alpha   90.00
_cell.angle_beta   90.00
_cell.angle_gamma   90.00
#
_symmetry.space_group_name_H-M   'P 1'
#
loop_
_entity.id
_entity.type
_entity.pdbx_description
1 polymer ?
#
loop_
_entity_poly.entity_id
_entity_poly.type
_entity_poly.pdbx_seq_one_letter_code
_entity_poly.pdbx_strand_id
1 'polypeptide(L)'
;MSKGNVRRFCLALLIIQLFILTFLCPALALAKVLLFDQTNGELNYNKGVEYSYIALTCSTAAISFLAMCCFCIFNMKDFKLLTILTSIAWFILPIIYTVYTIHEIDPIPFNCQYDFQYPVSKTACGIRAANFVFMWLYLAYAIFSLIIMVCLMFEDGERPHTDLNEINNEITDEEKDENNDDVV
;
A
#
# COMPACT_ATOMS: atom_id res chain seq x y z
N MET A 1 -12.79 -21.02 -13.97
CA MET A 1 -12.30 -19.63 -14.12
C MET A 1 -10.87 -19.70 -14.65
N SER A 2 -10.53 -19.04 -15.75
CA SER A 2 -9.16 -19.07 -16.31
C SER A 2 -8.15 -18.54 -15.26
N LYS A 3 -6.95 -19.12 -15.16
CA LYS A 3 -5.86 -18.67 -14.26
C LYS A 3 -5.62 -17.15 -14.36
N GLY A 4 -5.73 -16.59 -15.58
CA GLY A 4 -5.60 -15.14 -15.80
C GLY A 4 -6.70 -14.30 -15.17
N ASN A 5 -7.94 -14.80 -15.09
CA ASN A 5 -9.06 -14.08 -14.47
C ASN A 5 -8.96 -14.07 -12.95
N VAL A 6 -8.46 -15.15 -12.34
CA VAL A 6 -8.21 -15.22 -10.88
C VAL A 6 -7.09 -14.24 -10.49
N ARG A 7 -5.99 -14.19 -11.26
CA ARG A 7 -4.88 -13.26 -11.04
C ARG A 7 -5.32 -11.80 -11.02
N ARG A 8 -6.10 -11.39 -12.05
CA ARG A 8 -6.64 -10.02 -12.14
C ARG A 8 -7.58 -9.68 -10.99
N PHE A 9 -8.41 -10.63 -10.59
CA PHE A 9 -9.32 -10.47 -9.46
C PHE A 9 -8.57 -10.28 -8.13
N CYS A 10 -7.57 -11.10 -7.83
CA CYS A 10 -6.74 -10.95 -6.63
C CYS A 10 -6.00 -9.61 -6.59
N LEU A 11 -5.41 -9.18 -7.71
CA LEU A 11 -4.74 -7.89 -7.81
C LEU A 11 -5.72 -6.72 -7.60
N ALA A 12 -6.92 -6.80 -8.17
CA ALA A 12 -7.95 -5.78 -7.97
C ALA A 12 -8.35 -5.65 -6.51
N LEU A 13 -8.54 -6.77 -5.79
CA LEU A 13 -8.86 -6.76 -4.36
C LEU A 13 -7.75 -6.10 -3.53
N LEU A 14 -6.47 -6.38 -3.83
CA LEU A 14 -5.34 -5.77 -3.14
C LEU A 14 -5.26 -4.26 -3.37
N ILE A 15 -5.44 -3.82 -4.61
CA ILE A 15 -5.40 -2.40 -4.96
C ILE A 15 -6.57 -1.64 -4.30
N ILE A 16 -7.78 -2.19 -4.37
CA ILE A 16 -8.96 -1.58 -3.75
C ILE A 16 -8.77 -1.44 -2.23
N GLN A 17 -8.25 -2.48 -1.57
CA GLN A 17 -8.03 -2.45 -0.13
C GLN A 17 -6.97 -1.41 0.26
N LEU A 18 -5.84 -1.36 -0.46
CA LEU A 18 -4.81 -0.34 -0.23
C LEU A 18 -5.38 1.07 -0.45
N PHE A 19 -6.16 1.25 -1.51
CA PHE A 19 -6.79 2.52 -1.82
C PHE A 19 -7.70 3.00 -0.68
N ILE A 20 -8.55 2.13 -0.14
CA ILE A 20 -9.40 2.47 1.00
C ILE A 20 -8.55 2.90 2.20
N LEU A 21 -7.50 2.14 2.52
CA LEU A 21 -6.62 2.45 3.65
C LEU A 21 -5.87 3.78 3.47
N THR A 22 -5.46 4.11 2.24
CA THR A 22 -4.79 5.38 1.90
C THR A 22 -5.61 6.61 2.32
N PHE A 23 -6.95 6.57 2.22
CA PHE A 23 -7.82 7.67 2.65
C PHE A 23 -8.31 7.53 4.08
N LEU A 24 -8.45 6.30 4.57
CA LEU A 24 -8.92 6.06 5.92
C LEU A 24 -7.88 6.45 6.99
N CYS A 25 -6.59 6.15 6.76
CA CYS A 25 -5.51 6.52 7.67
C CYS A 25 -5.44 8.04 7.96
N PRO A 26 -5.38 8.95 6.96
CA PRO A 26 -5.35 10.38 7.24
C PRO A 26 -6.64 10.87 7.92
N ALA A 27 -7.80 10.31 7.57
CA ALA A 27 -9.07 10.66 8.23
C ALA A 27 -9.05 10.28 9.72
N LEU A 28 -8.57 9.09 10.08
CA LEU A 28 -8.45 8.65 11.47
C LEU A 28 -7.40 9.46 12.24
N ALA A 29 -6.27 9.78 11.61
CA ALA A 29 -5.23 10.61 12.21
C ALA A 29 -5.73 12.02 12.54
N LEU A 30 -6.45 12.65 11.61
CA LEU A 30 -7.10 13.95 11.83
C LEU A 30 -8.18 13.86 12.91
N ALA A 31 -9.02 12.84 12.87
CA ALA A 31 -10.06 12.63 13.88
C ALA A 31 -9.46 12.43 15.29
N LYS A 32 -8.31 11.75 15.40
CA LYS A 32 -7.58 11.59 16.67
C LYS A 32 -7.22 12.96 17.24
N VAL A 33 -6.53 13.81 16.46
CA VAL A 33 -6.08 15.13 16.92
C VAL A 33 -7.27 16.01 17.32
N LEU A 34 -8.32 16.06 16.50
CA LEU A 34 -9.52 16.86 16.78
C LEU A 34 -10.22 16.45 18.08
N LEU A 35 -10.33 15.15 18.34
CA LEU A 35 -10.97 14.67 19.56
C LEU A 35 -10.10 14.85 20.79
N PHE A 36 -8.77 14.68 20.67
CA PHE A 36 -7.85 14.88 21.79
C PHE A 36 -7.87 16.33 22.27
N ASP A 37 -7.93 17.30 21.34
CA ASP A 37 -8.07 18.73 21.67
C ASP A 37 -9.39 19.05 22.42
N GLN A 38 -10.44 18.23 22.24
CA GLN A 38 -11.72 18.38 22.93
C GLN A 38 -11.76 17.75 24.34
N THR A 39 -10.73 16.99 24.73
CA THR A 39 -10.68 16.32 26.05
C THR A 39 -10.23 17.23 27.20
N ASN A 40 -10.04 18.53 26.96
CA ASN A 40 -9.58 19.51 27.96
C ASN A 40 -8.29 19.06 28.70
N GLY A 41 -7.41 18.33 28.01
CA GLY A 41 -6.14 17.84 28.57
C GLY A 41 -6.21 16.53 29.34
N GLU A 42 -7.37 15.85 29.40
CA GLU A 42 -7.48 14.48 29.95
C GLU A 42 -6.63 13.51 29.13
N LEU A 43 -6.58 13.69 27.80
CA LEU A 43 -5.69 12.95 26.91
C LEU A 43 -4.64 13.89 26.32
N ASN A 44 -3.37 13.55 26.52
CA ASN A 44 -2.25 14.25 25.90
C ASN A 44 -1.68 13.43 24.74
N TYR A 45 -1.11 14.13 23.76
CA TYR A 45 -0.48 13.53 22.60
C TYR A 45 0.76 14.32 22.20
N ASN A 46 1.72 13.64 21.60
CA ASN A 46 2.91 14.26 21.05
C ASN A 46 2.58 14.90 19.70
N LYS A 47 2.40 16.23 19.71
CA LYS A 47 2.09 17.01 18.51
C LYS A 47 3.04 16.73 17.35
N GLY A 48 4.35 16.65 17.61
CA GLY A 48 5.34 16.44 16.54
C GLY A 48 5.17 15.10 15.83
N VAL A 49 4.91 14.04 16.60
CA VAL A 49 4.71 12.69 16.06
C VAL A 49 3.38 12.61 15.30
N GLU A 50 2.29 13.14 15.85
CA GLU A 50 0.99 13.15 15.15
C GLU A 50 1.02 13.95 13.85
N TYR A 51 1.58 15.17 13.85
CA TYR A 51 1.64 15.99 12.64
C TYR A 51 2.56 15.38 11.58
N SER A 52 3.65 14.73 11.97
CA SER A 52 4.50 14.01 11.01
C SER A 52 3.79 12.80 10.38
N TYR A 53 2.98 12.08 11.17
CA TYR A 53 2.15 10.99 10.66
C TYR A 53 1.03 11.47 9.73
N ILE A 54 0.33 12.56 10.08
CA ILE A 54 -0.66 13.20 9.21
C ILE A 54 -0.01 13.67 7.91
N ALA A 55 1.16 14.30 7.97
CA ALA A 55 1.87 14.74 6.78
C ALA A 55 2.23 13.56 5.87
N LEU A 56 2.70 12.44 6.43
CA LEU A 56 3.00 11.23 5.66
C LEU A 56 1.75 10.65 4.97
N THR A 57 0.67 10.47 5.73
CA THR A 57 -0.57 9.86 5.22
C THR A 57 -1.25 10.74 4.16
N CYS A 58 -1.31 12.05 4.37
CA CYS A 58 -1.80 13.02 3.38
C CYS A 58 -0.91 13.07 2.13
N SER A 59 0.42 13.05 2.29
CA SER A 59 1.35 13.02 1.15
C SER A 59 1.15 11.75 0.32
N THR A 60 0.97 10.61 0.99
CA THR A 60 0.69 9.33 0.33
C THR A 60 -0.62 9.38 -0.45
N ALA A 61 -1.69 9.90 0.15
CA ALA A 61 -2.97 10.07 -0.53
C ALA A 61 -2.88 11.02 -1.74
N ALA A 62 -2.15 12.13 -1.61
CA ALA A 62 -1.92 13.06 -2.71
C ALA A 62 -1.13 12.41 -3.85
N ILE A 63 -0.06 11.66 -3.55
CA ILE A 63 0.74 10.94 -4.54
C ILE A 63 -0.14 9.91 -5.26
N SER A 64 -0.93 9.11 -4.52
CA SER A 64 -1.86 8.13 -5.10
C SER A 64 -2.91 8.79 -5.99
N PHE A 65 -3.47 9.92 -5.58
CA PHE A 65 -4.43 10.68 -6.38
C PHE A 65 -3.80 11.22 -7.67
N LEU A 66 -2.62 11.84 -7.58
CA LEU A 66 -1.89 12.35 -8.73
C LEU A 66 -1.48 11.24 -9.70
N ALA A 67 -1.08 10.07 -9.18
CA ALA A 67 -0.75 8.91 -9.99
C ALA A 67 -1.91 8.46 -10.86
N MET A 68 -3.13 8.49 -10.32
CA MET A 68 -4.35 8.08 -11.03
C MET A 68 -4.86 9.17 -11.98
N CYS A 69 -4.94 10.42 -11.53
CA CYS A 69 -5.59 11.50 -12.27
C CYS A 69 -4.67 12.19 -13.28
N CYS A 70 -3.35 12.16 -13.07
CA CYS A 70 -2.39 12.96 -13.82
C CYS A 70 -1.27 12.12 -14.45
N PHE A 71 -1.53 10.83 -14.73
CA PHE A 71 -0.56 9.88 -15.31
C PHE A 71 0.17 10.41 -16.56
N CYS A 72 -0.46 11.30 -17.33
CA CYS A 72 0.10 11.87 -18.56
C CYS A 72 0.85 13.22 -18.39
N ILE A 73 0.79 13.85 -17.20
CA ILE A 73 1.26 15.24 -17.00
C ILE A 73 2.59 15.28 -16.23
N PHE A 74 2.88 14.27 -15.41
CA PHE A 74 4.05 14.29 -14.52
C PHE A 74 5.30 13.66 -15.13
N ASN A 75 6.45 14.27 -14.80
CA ASN A 75 7.75 13.71 -15.11
C ASN A 75 7.98 12.45 -14.26
N MET A 76 8.13 11.30 -14.92
CA MET A 76 8.26 9.98 -14.29
C MET A 76 9.43 9.87 -13.30
N LYS A 77 10.48 10.69 -13.47
CA LYS A 77 11.66 10.68 -12.58
C LYS A 77 11.35 11.24 -11.18
N ASP A 78 10.69 12.38 -11.12
CA ASP A 78 10.36 13.03 -9.84
C ASP A 78 9.31 12.22 -9.06
N PHE A 79 8.34 11.66 -9.79
CA PHE A 79 7.34 10.75 -9.24
C PHE A 79 7.97 9.49 -8.62
N LYS A 80 9.00 8.92 -9.26
CA LYS A 80 9.73 7.76 -8.75
C LYS A 80 10.48 8.06 -7.46
N LEU A 81 11.22 9.17 -7.40
CA LEU A 81 11.97 9.55 -6.19
C LEU A 81 11.02 9.78 -5.01
N LEU A 82 9.94 10.54 -5.23
CA LEU A 82 8.95 10.84 -4.20
C LEU A 82 8.27 9.58 -3.66
N THR A 83 7.96 8.62 -4.55
CA THR A 83 7.36 7.33 -4.17
C THR A 83 8.33 6.49 -3.32
N ILE A 84 9.62 6.46 -3.68
CA ILE A 84 10.65 5.73 -2.91
C ILE A 84 10.82 6.34 -1.51
N LEU A 85 10.96 7.66 -1.42
CA LEU A 85 11.10 8.36 -0.13
C LEU A 85 9.88 8.13 0.77
N THR A 86 8.68 8.23 0.19
CA THR A 86 7.41 7.98 0.91
C THR A 86 7.33 6.54 1.40
N SER A 87 7.78 5.58 0.58
CA SER A 87 7.82 4.16 0.95
C SER A 87 8.76 3.91 2.13
N ILE A 88 9.97 4.49 2.11
CA ILE A 88 10.93 4.39 3.22
C ILE A 88 10.35 5.01 4.49
N ALA A 89 9.71 6.18 4.38
CA ALA A 89 9.06 6.85 5.51
C ALA A 89 7.96 5.98 6.12
N TRP A 90 7.21 5.21 5.33
CA TRP A 90 6.20 4.25 5.81
C TRP A 90 6.77 3.07 6.60
N PHE A 91 8.06 2.76 6.50
CA PHE A 91 8.69 1.76 7.38
C PHE A 91 9.17 2.39 8.69
N ILE A 92 9.75 3.60 8.62
CA ILE A 92 10.39 4.24 9.76
C ILE A 92 9.33 4.88 10.68
N LEU A 93 8.37 5.62 10.12
CA LEU A 93 7.43 6.41 10.91
C LEU A 93 6.50 5.57 11.79
N PRO A 94 5.93 4.42 11.37
CA PRO A 94 5.11 3.60 12.27
C PRO A 94 5.87 3.08 13.49
N ILE A 95 7.17 2.80 13.35
CA ILE A 95 8.03 2.38 14.46
C ILE A 95 8.21 3.54 15.44
N ILE A 96 8.61 4.71 14.94
CA ILE A 96 8.76 5.93 15.74
C ILE A 96 7.42 6.25 16.43
N TYR A 97 6.33 6.28 15.66
CA TYR A 97 4.98 6.53 16.15
C TYR A 97 4.64 5.58 17.30
N THR A 98 4.89 4.28 17.13
CA THR A 98 4.61 3.30 18.18
C THR A 98 5.41 3.56 19.44
N VAL A 99 6.72 3.82 19.33
CA VAL A 99 7.58 4.09 20.49
C VAL A 99 7.10 5.32 21.27
N TYR A 100 6.75 6.40 20.57
CA TYR A 100 6.35 7.65 21.23
C TYR A 100 4.89 7.63 21.72
N THR A 101 4.01 6.85 21.08
CA THR A 101 2.57 6.88 21.38
C THR A 101 2.10 5.75 22.28
N ILE A 102 2.89 4.69 22.48
CA ILE A 102 2.47 3.53 23.28
C ILE A 102 2.16 3.90 24.73
N HIS A 103 2.95 4.82 25.31
CA HIS A 103 2.83 5.29 26.69
C HIS A 103 2.08 6.63 26.85
N GLU A 104 1.53 7.21 25.77
CA GLU A 104 0.93 8.56 25.80
C GLU A 104 -0.22 8.73 26.79
N ILE A 105 -0.93 7.64 27.09
CA ILE A 105 -2.13 7.68 27.93
C ILE A 105 -2.11 6.58 28.99
N ASP A 106 -0.94 6.11 29.39
CA ASP A 106 -0.85 5.23 30.57
C ASP A 106 -1.47 5.96 31.78
N PRO A 107 -2.41 5.32 32.52
CA PRO A 107 -2.66 3.87 32.59
C PRO A 107 -3.82 3.32 31.72
N ILE A 108 -4.36 4.07 30.77
CA ILE A 108 -5.53 3.68 29.97
C ILE A 108 -5.17 2.47 29.06
N PRO A 109 -5.84 1.31 29.22
CA PRO A 109 -5.57 0.14 28.41
C PRO A 109 -6.01 0.35 26.95
N PHE A 110 -5.41 -0.41 26.02
CA PHE A 110 -5.71 -0.33 24.58
C PHE A 110 -7.19 -0.60 24.23
N ASN A 111 -7.89 -1.37 25.06
CA ASN A 111 -9.31 -1.66 24.91
C ASN A 111 -10.24 -0.53 25.43
N CYS A 112 -9.68 0.59 25.88
CA CYS A 112 -10.40 1.76 26.39
C CYS A 112 -11.36 1.46 27.55
N GLN A 113 -11.07 0.41 28.34
CA GLN A 113 -11.78 0.12 29.59
C GLN A 113 -11.17 0.97 30.70
N TYR A 114 -11.61 2.23 30.78
CA TYR A 114 -11.20 3.21 31.78
C TYR A 114 -12.40 4.08 32.17
N ASP A 115 -12.42 4.54 33.42
CA ASP A 115 -13.46 5.45 33.92
C ASP A 115 -13.11 6.89 33.53
N PHE A 116 -13.51 7.28 32.32
CA PHE A 116 -13.24 8.61 31.77
C PHE A 116 -14.15 9.66 32.41
N GLN A 117 -13.57 10.82 32.72
CA GLN A 117 -14.33 11.94 33.25
C GLN A 117 -15.26 12.54 32.17
N TYR A 118 -14.83 12.54 30.91
CA TYR A 118 -15.60 13.07 29.79
C TYR A 118 -16.00 11.97 28.79
N PRO A 119 -17.26 11.99 28.29
CA PRO A 119 -17.71 11.00 27.31
C PRO A 119 -16.93 11.06 25.99
N VAL A 120 -16.40 12.24 25.63
CA VAL A 120 -15.56 12.44 24.43
C VAL A 120 -14.25 11.65 24.52
N SER A 121 -13.69 11.48 25.72
CA SER A 121 -12.42 10.80 25.95
C SER A 121 -12.50 9.30 25.64
N LYS A 122 -13.66 8.68 25.86
CA LYS A 122 -13.90 7.28 25.46
C LYS A 122 -13.83 7.12 23.94
N THR A 123 -14.47 8.02 23.19
CA THR A 123 -14.42 8.00 21.72
C THR A 123 -13.01 8.32 21.22
N ALA A 124 -12.33 9.30 21.83
CA ALA A 124 -10.95 9.66 21.50
C ALA A 124 -10.00 8.46 21.69
N CYS A 125 -10.14 7.71 22.79
CA CYS A 125 -9.38 6.48 23.00
C CYS A 125 -9.66 5.44 21.90
N GLY A 126 -10.93 5.23 21.53
CA GLY A 126 -11.30 4.32 20.45
C GLY A 126 -10.68 4.72 19.10
N ILE A 127 -10.68 6.02 18.77
CA ILE A 127 -10.03 6.53 17.55
C ILE A 127 -8.52 6.35 17.60
N ARG A 128 -7.86 6.57 18.75
CA ARG A 128 -6.42 6.27 18.90
C ARG A 128 -6.14 4.80 18.58
N ALA A 129 -6.89 3.87 19.19
CA ALA A 129 -6.70 2.44 18.97
C ALA A 129 -6.94 2.05 17.50
N ALA A 130 -7.99 2.58 16.89
CA ALA A 130 -8.26 2.39 15.47
C ALA A 130 -7.11 2.94 14.61
N ASN A 131 -6.68 4.19 14.82
CA ASN A 131 -5.59 4.81 14.08
C ASN A 131 -4.31 3.95 14.13
N PHE A 132 -3.95 3.46 15.33
CA PHE A 132 -2.81 2.59 15.51
C PHE A 132 -2.95 1.27 14.72
N VAL A 133 -4.10 0.60 14.81
CA VAL A 133 -4.36 -0.64 14.06
C VAL A 133 -4.31 -0.40 12.56
N PHE A 134 -4.99 0.63 12.06
CA PHE A 134 -5.05 0.94 10.63
C PHE A 134 -3.69 1.33 10.06
N MET A 135 -2.85 2.04 10.82
CA MET A 135 -1.47 2.33 10.45
C MET A 135 -0.66 1.04 10.22
N TRP A 136 -0.72 0.10 11.16
CA TRP A 136 0.01 -1.17 11.05
C TRP A 136 -0.57 -2.10 9.98
N LEU A 137 -1.90 -2.11 9.83
CA LEU A 137 -2.56 -2.82 8.73
C LEU A 137 -2.11 -2.28 7.38
N TYR A 138 -2.03 -0.96 7.21
CA TYR A 138 -1.51 -0.36 5.99
C TYR A 138 -0.11 -0.88 5.64
N LEU A 139 0.81 -0.84 6.61
CA LEU A 139 2.18 -1.33 6.42
C LEU A 139 2.20 -2.83 6.06
N ALA A 140 1.43 -3.66 6.77
CA ALA A 140 1.34 -5.09 6.50
C ALA A 140 0.80 -5.38 5.09
N TYR A 141 -0.28 -4.70 4.68
CA TYR A 141 -0.84 -4.84 3.34
C TYR A 141 0.09 -4.33 2.24
N ALA A 142 0.85 -3.26 2.49
CA ALA A 142 1.83 -2.75 1.55
C ALA A 142 2.97 -3.75 1.33
N ILE A 143 3.51 -4.34 2.40
CA ILE A 143 4.53 -5.39 2.33
C ILE A 143 3.99 -6.62 1.60
N PHE A 144 2.79 -7.08 1.98
CA PHE A 144 2.16 -8.23 1.34
C PHE A 144 1.97 -8.01 -0.17
N SER A 145 1.49 -6.83 -0.55
CA SER A 145 1.29 -6.45 -1.96
C SER A 145 2.62 -6.40 -2.72
N LEU A 146 3.68 -5.87 -2.11
CA LEU A 146 5.02 -5.86 -2.69
C LEU A 146 5.52 -7.28 -2.98
N ILE A 147 5.38 -8.20 -2.01
CA ILE A 147 5.80 -9.60 -2.16
C ILE A 147 5.04 -10.25 -3.32
N ILE A 148 3.72 -10.11 -3.35
CA ILE A 148 2.89 -10.68 -4.42
C ILE A 148 3.31 -10.12 -5.79
N MET A 149 3.52 -8.81 -5.90
CA MET A 149 3.95 -8.20 -7.17
C MET A 149 5.32 -8.72 -7.63
N VAL A 150 6.28 -8.87 -6.72
CA VAL A 150 7.59 -9.42 -7.04
C VAL A 150 7.47 -10.88 -7.50
N CYS A 151 6.73 -11.73 -6.77
CA CYS A 151 6.50 -13.12 -7.15
C CYS A 151 5.86 -13.24 -8.54
N LEU A 152 4.88 -12.40 -8.86
CA LEU A 152 4.22 -12.39 -10.16
C LEU A 152 5.15 -11.95 -11.30
N MET A 153 6.06 -11.00 -11.05
CA MET A 153 7.05 -10.60 -12.06
C MET A 153 8.04 -11.73 -12.36
N PHE A 154 8.43 -12.52 -11.36
CA PHE A 154 9.29 -13.69 -11.58
C PHE A 154 8.60 -14.78 -12.40
N GLU A 155 7.33 -15.06 -12.15
CA GLU A 155 6.55 -16.07 -12.90
C GLU A 155 6.37 -15.70 -14.38
N ASP A 156 6.20 -14.41 -14.69
CA ASP A 156 6.09 -13.94 -16.09
C ASP A 156 7.45 -13.98 -16.84
N GLY A 157 8.58 -13.93 -16.13
CA GLY A 157 9.94 -14.04 -16.70
C GLY A 157 10.39 -15.47 -17.04
N GLU A 158 9.65 -16.48 -16.60
CA GLU A 158 9.95 -17.90 -16.80
C GLU A 158 9.22 -18.52 -18.00
N ARG A 159 8.43 -17.74 -18.75
CA ARG A 159 7.88 -18.21 -20.02
C ARG A 159 9.02 -18.32 -21.04
N PRO A 160 9.35 -19.54 -21.53
CA PRO A 160 10.22 -19.64 -22.68
C PRO A 160 9.50 -18.91 -23.82
N HIS A 161 10.16 -17.92 -24.40
CA HIS A 161 9.90 -17.52 -25.77
C HIS A 161 10.22 -18.76 -26.64
N THR A 162 9.28 -19.70 -26.74
CA THR A 162 9.26 -20.59 -27.89
C THR A 162 8.80 -19.71 -29.03
N ASP A 163 9.77 -19.08 -29.69
CA ASP A 163 9.55 -18.21 -30.83
C ASP A 163 8.80 -19.02 -31.89
N LEU A 164 7.55 -18.65 -32.17
CA LEU A 164 6.80 -19.16 -33.33
C LEU A 164 7.57 -18.97 -34.64
N ASN A 165 8.58 -18.10 -34.66
CA ASN A 165 9.48 -17.90 -35.79
C ASN A 165 10.48 -19.05 -35.97
N GLU A 166 10.86 -19.77 -34.92
CA GLU A 166 11.77 -20.94 -35.03
C GLU A 166 11.01 -22.14 -35.61
N ILE A 167 9.77 -22.36 -35.18
CA ILE A 167 8.87 -23.40 -35.73
C ILE A 167 8.54 -23.11 -37.20
N ASN A 168 8.26 -21.86 -37.57
CA ASN A 168 7.98 -21.52 -38.97
C ASN A 168 9.22 -21.69 -39.86
N ASN A 169 10.43 -21.43 -39.35
CA ASN A 169 11.65 -21.65 -40.12
C ASN A 169 11.95 -23.14 -40.30
N GLU A 170 11.75 -23.97 -39.27
CA GLU A 170 11.88 -25.44 -39.40
C GLU A 170 10.87 -26.01 -40.41
N ILE A 171 9.61 -25.55 -40.41
CA ILE A 171 8.59 -25.99 -41.38
C ILE A 171 8.95 -25.56 -42.82
N THR A 172 9.53 -24.36 -42.99
CA THR A 172 9.89 -23.85 -44.32
C THR A 172 11.13 -24.56 -44.90
N ASP A 173 12.02 -25.07 -44.05
CA ASP A 173 13.19 -25.83 -44.47
C ASP A 173 12.82 -27.29 -44.81
N GLU A 174 11.91 -27.93 -44.08
CA GLU A 174 11.38 -29.26 -44.44
C GLU A 174 10.61 -29.26 -45.77
N GLU A 175 9.81 -28.23 -46.06
CA GLU A 175 9.02 -28.12 -47.31
C GLU A 175 9.90 -27.83 -48.55
N LYS A 176 11.14 -27.37 -48.34
CA LYS A 176 12.14 -27.11 -49.39
C LYS A 176 12.91 -28.36 -49.80
N ASP A 177 13.23 -29.23 -48.84
CA ASP A 177 13.92 -30.48 -49.13
C ASP A 177 12.99 -31.49 -49.81
N GLU A 178 11.70 -31.53 -49.46
CA GLU A 178 10.73 -32.45 -50.08
C GLU A 178 10.42 -32.11 -51.56
N ASN A 179 10.49 -30.83 -51.95
CA ASN A 179 10.25 -30.40 -53.35
C ASN A 179 11.47 -30.59 -54.28
N ASN A 180 12.64 -30.93 -53.75
CA ASN A 180 13.87 -31.05 -54.54
C ASN A 180 14.16 -32.50 -54.96
N ASP A 181 13.50 -33.49 -54.35
CA ASP A 181 13.64 -34.91 -54.68
C ASP A 181 12.69 -35.39 -55.80
N ASP A 182 11.72 -34.56 -56.23
CA ASP A 182 10.77 -34.85 -57.32
C ASP A 182 11.25 -34.39 -58.72
N VAL A 183 12.50 -33.91 -58.84
CA VAL A 183 13.11 -33.48 -60.11
C VAL A 183 14.36 -34.31 -60.43
N VAL A 184 14.16 -35.60 -60.75
CA VAL A 184 15.18 -36.46 -61.39
C VAL A 184 14.56 -37.21 -62.57
#